data_AF-A0A848QUP5-F1
#
_entry.id   AF-A0A848QUP5-F1
#
_cell.length_a   1.000
_cell.length_b   1.000
_cell.length_c   1.000
_cell.angle_alpha   90.00
_cell.angle_beta   90.00
_cell.angle_gamma   90.00
#
_symmetry.space_group_name_H-M   'P 1'
#
loop_
_entity.id
_entity.type
_entity.pdbx_description
1 polymer ?
#
loop_
_entity_poly.entity_id
_entity_poly.type
_entity_poly.pdbx_seq_one_letter_code
_entity_poly.pdbx_strand_id
1 'polypeptide(L)' 'MTQSFAHAARSLAGHAAQALGWKPHDFWQATPIELAVSLGESTAAPPTMSRSELNSLMEIDQNGC' A
#
# COMPACT_ATOMS: atom_id res chain seq x y z
N MET A 1 -11.99 -1.05 -6.40
CA MET A 1 -11.55 0.13 -7.17
C MET A 1 -10.03 0.22 -7.02
N THR A 2 -9.26 -0.21 -8.02
CA THR A 2 -7.78 -0.14 -8.00
C THR A 2 -7.36 1.31 -8.23
N GLN A 3 -6.91 1.98 -7.17
CA GLN A 3 -6.33 3.31 -7.29
C GLN A 3 -5.02 3.20 -8.10
N SER A 4 -4.80 4.10 -9.06
CA SER A 4 -3.57 4.04 -9.85
C SER A 4 -2.37 4.43 -8.98
N PHE A 5 -1.22 3.78 -9.20
CA PHE A 5 0.03 4.11 -8.52
C PHE A 5 0.33 5.62 -8.58
N ALA A 6 0.14 6.23 -9.75
CA ALA A 6 0.38 7.65 -9.96
C ALA A 6 -0.52 8.57 -9.11
N HIS A 7 -1.73 8.13 -8.78
CA HIS A 7 -2.63 8.88 -7.89
C HIS A 7 -2.17 8.75 -6.42
N ALA A 8 -1.90 7.52 -5.98
CA ALA A 8 -1.41 7.26 -4.62
C ALA A 8 -0.07 7.97 -4.34
N ALA A 9 0.88 7.89 -5.28
CA ALA A 9 2.19 8.54 -5.18
C ALA A 9 2.08 10.06 -5.08
N ARG A 10 1.14 10.69 -5.82
CA ARG A 10 0.88 12.13 -5.71
C ARG A 10 0.33 12.54 -4.35
N SER A 11 -0.59 11.75 -3.81
CA SER A 11 -1.16 11.99 -2.47
C SER A 11 -0.08 11.89 -1.38
N LEU A 12 0.77 10.87 -1.48
CA LEU A 12 1.92 10.66 -0.57
C LEU A 12 2.96 11.77 -0.68
N ALA A 13 3.33 12.19 -1.89
CA ALA A 13 4.26 13.31 -2.09
C ALA A 13 3.75 14.62 -1.48
N GLY A 14 2.44 14.89 -1.59
CA GLY A 14 1.79 16.03 -0.96
C GLY A 14 1.81 15.96 0.58
N HIS A 15 1.65 14.77 1.15
CA HIS A 15 1.80 14.56 2.60
C HIS A 15 3.24 14.75 3.05
N ALA A 16 4.22 14.19 2.35
CA ALA A 16 5.64 14.35 2.67
C ALA A 16 6.07 15.83 2.63
N ALA A 17 5.59 16.59 1.65
CA ALA A 17 5.85 18.03 1.58
C ALA A 17 5.27 18.80 2.78
N GLN A 18 4.06 18.46 3.24
CA GLN A 18 3.41 19.13 4.36
C GLN A 18 3.97 18.72 5.73
N ALA A 19 4.23 17.43 5.93
CA ALA A 19 4.65 16.88 7.22
C ALA A 19 6.17 17.01 7.46
N LEU A 20 6.97 16.84 6.41
CA LEU A 20 8.43 16.76 6.49
C LEU A 20 9.15 17.92 5.80
N GLY A 21 8.43 18.77 5.05
CA GLY A 21 9.02 19.85 4.27
C GLY A 21 9.83 19.37 3.05
N TRP A 22 9.64 18.10 2.64
CA TRP A 22 10.39 17.51 1.53
C TRP A 22 10.05 18.16 0.19
N LYS A 23 11.07 18.36 -0.65
CA LYS A 23 10.85 18.73 -2.06
C LYS A 23 10.44 17.48 -2.84
N PRO A 24 9.82 17.62 -4.03
CA PRO A 24 9.48 16.48 -4.88
C PRO A 24 10.67 15.57 -5.18
N HIS A 25 11.88 16.13 -5.31
CA HIS A 25 13.10 15.37 -5.54
C HIS A 25 13.42 14.41 -4.38
N ASP A 26 13.31 14.88 -3.13
CA ASP A 26 13.61 14.07 -1.95
C ASP A 26 12.64 12.89 -1.83
N PHE A 27 11.35 13.13 -2.11
CA PHE A 27 10.33 12.07 -2.15
C PHE A 27 10.64 10.97 -3.18
N TRP A 28 11.09 11.34 -4.39
CA TRP A 28 11.39 10.37 -5.44
C TRP A 28 12.73 9.64 -5.26
N GLN A 29 13.63 10.19 -4.44
CA GLN A 29 14.88 9.53 -4.04
C GLN A 29 14.70 8.60 -2.85
N ALA A 30 13.74 8.88 -1.97
CA ALA A 30 13.48 8.07 -0.79
C ALA A 30 13.01 6.66 -1.16
N THR A 31 13.58 5.67 -0.48
CA THR A 31 13.15 4.27 -0.59
C THR A 31 11.80 4.05 0.08
N PRO A 32 11.05 3.00 -0.28
CA PRO A 32 9.78 2.68 0.36
C PRO A 32 9.88 2.48 1.88
N ILE A 33 10.99 1.93 2.38
CA ILE A 33 11.25 1.77 3.81
C ILE A 33 11.45 3.13 4.48
N GLU A 34 12.24 4.01 3.88
CA GLU A 34 12.46 5.37 4.42
C GLU A 34 11.16 6.18 4.44
N LEU A 35 10.30 6.00 3.43
CA LEU A 35 8.96 6.60 3.40
C LEU A 35 8.08 6.09 4.54
N ALA A 36 8.05 4.77 4.78
CA ALA A 36 7.28 4.18 5.87
C ALA A 36 7.77 4.65 7.25
N VAL A 37 9.09 4.77 7.43
CA VAL A 37 9.67 5.28 8.68
C VAL A 37 9.38 6.77 8.87
N SER A 38 9.51 7.58 7.82
CA SER A 38 9.37 9.04 7.91
C SER A 38 7.92 9.50 8.06
N LEU A 39 6.98 8.80 7.42
CA LEU A 39 5.55 9.11 7.48
C LEU A 39 4.82 8.36 8.60
N GLY A 40 5.52 7.44 9.28
CA GLY A 40 4.94 6.49 10.23
C GLY A 40 4.31 5.29 9.52
N GLU A 41 4.37 4.12 10.16
CA GLU A 41 3.69 2.94 9.64
C GLU A 41 2.18 3.20 9.61
N SER A 42 1.64 3.34 8.40
CA SER A 42 0.20 3.23 8.19
C SER A 42 -0.17 1.78 8.44
N THR A 43 -0.62 1.46 9.65
CA THR A 43 -1.08 0.12 10.08
C THR A 43 -2.29 -0.39 9.28
N ALA A 44 -2.71 0.30 8.23
CA ALA A 44 -3.65 -0.22 7.25
C ALA A 44 -2.90 -1.18 6.31
N ALA A 45 -2.56 -2.36 6.83
CA ALA A 45 -2.24 -3.49 5.98
C ALA A 45 -3.42 -3.64 5.00
N PRO A 46 -3.18 -3.68 3.67
CA PRO A 46 -4.25 -4.02 2.75
C PRO A 46 -4.82 -5.38 3.18
N PRO A 47 -6.14 -5.60 3.09
CA PRO A 47 -6.72 -6.88 3.46
C PRO A 47 -6.06 -7.96 2.59
N THR A 48 -5.12 -8.68 3.19
CA THR A 48 -4.52 -9.86 2.59
C THR A 48 -5.56 -10.97 2.74
N MET A 49 -5.82 -11.70 1.66
CA MET A 49 -6.67 -12.88 1.75
C MET A 49 -6.12 -13.80 2.85
N SER A 50 -6.97 -14.11 3.82
CA SER A 50 -6.61 -15.01 4.90
C SER A 50 -6.38 -16.40 4.35
N ARG A 51 -5.55 -17.19 5.04
CA ARG A 51 -5.33 -18.59 4.66
C ARG A 51 -6.64 -19.38 4.66
N SER A 52 -7.60 -18.99 5.50
CA SER A 52 -8.93 -19.58 5.57
C SER A 52 -9.74 -19.29 4.30
N GLU A 53 -9.75 -18.03 3.82
CA GLU A 53 -10.44 -17.66 2.58
C GLU A 53 -9.86 -18.40 1.36
N LEU A 54 -8.54 -18.52 1.30
CA LEU A 54 -7.87 -19.29 0.26
C LEU A 54 -8.27 -20.77 0.31
N ASN A 55 -8.39 -21.36 1.50
CA ASN A 55 -8.84 -22.75 1.66
C ASN A 55 -10.28 -22.95 1.20
N SER A 56 -11.19 -22.02 1.55
CA SER A 56 -12.58 -22.06 1.09
C SER A 56 -12.69 -21.98 -0.43
N LEU A 57 -11.86 -21.18 -1.09
CA LEU A 57 -11.84 -21.12 -2.56
C LEU A 57 -11.34 -22.43 -3.20
N MET A 58 -10.31 -23.06 -2.61
CA MET A 58 -9.83 -24.37 -3.09
C MET A 58 -10.88 -25.48 -2.88
N GLU A 59 -11.64 -25.44 -1.79
CA GLU A 59 -12.75 -26.38 -1.55
C GLU A 59 -13.87 -26.19 -2.58
N ILE A 60 -14.28 -24.94 -2.85
CA ILE A 60 -15.32 -24.65 -3.85
C ILE A 60 -14.92 -25.11 -5.26
N ASP A 61 -13.65 -24.93 -5.64
CA ASP A 61 -13.11 -25.39 -6.93
C ASP A 61 -13.10 -26.92 -7.04
N GLN A 62 -12.68 -27.62 -5.98
CA GLN A 62 -12.61 -29.08 -5.93
C GLN A 62 -13.99 -29.74 -5.81
N ASN A 63 -14.98 -29.04 -5.27
CA ASN A 63 -16.35 -29.49 -5.10
C ASN A 63 -17.27 -29.07 -6.26
N GLY A 64 -16.70 -28.61 -7.39
CA GLY A 64 -17.44 -28.23 -8.58
C GLY A 64 -18.34 -29.36 -9.11
N CYS A 65 -19.66 -29.08 -9.14
CA CYS A 65 -20.63 -29.76 -9.98
C CYS A 65 -20.60 -29.20 -11.40
#